data_AF-A0A9R0I2R3-F1
#
_entry.id   AF-A0A9R0I2R3-F1
#
_cell.length_a   1.000
_cell.length_b   1.000
_cell.length_c   1.000
_cell.angle_alpha   90.00
_cell.angle_beta   90.00
_cell.angle_gamma   90.00
#
_symmetry.space_group_name_H-M   'P 1'
#
loop_
_entity.id
_entity.type
_entity.pdbx_description
1 polymer ?
#
loop_
_entity_poly.entity_id
_entity_poly.type
_entity_poly.pdbx_seq_one_letter_code
_entity_poly.pdbx_strand_id
1 'polypeptide(L)'
;MMCLFHEHTFAFDNSQIGFVCPEAMSSSRIKANPQAASMYLKVVFNAEIEKEKKGDPNITKWFLIPYHQENHWILYVLDLRRGCAYIFDSAIGSNRENSAWGYVE
;
A
#
# COMPACT_ATOMS: atom_id res chain seq x y z
N MET A 1 3.09 6.79 -22.50
CA MET A 1 1.77 7.03 -21.86
C MET A 1 1.99 7.58 -20.45
N MET A 2 2.62 8.75 -20.29
CA MET A 2 2.76 9.44 -18.98
C MET A 2 2.07 10.81 -18.95
N CYS A 3 1.53 11.26 -20.09
CA CYS A 3 1.02 12.62 -20.24
C CYS A 3 -0.45 12.81 -19.83
N LEU A 4 -1.19 11.75 -19.51
CA LEU A 4 -2.62 11.84 -19.15
C LEU A 4 -2.87 12.14 -17.66
N PHE A 5 -1.84 12.06 -16.80
CA PHE A 5 -2.00 12.29 -15.36
C PHE A 5 -1.75 13.76 -14.96
N HIS A 6 -1.05 14.54 -15.77
CA HIS A 6 -0.56 15.86 -15.35
C HIS A 6 -1.68 16.91 -15.20
N GLU A 7 -2.80 16.76 -15.90
CA GLU A 7 -3.92 17.73 -15.85
C GLU A 7 -4.92 17.45 -14.71
N HIS A 8 -4.87 16.26 -14.09
CA HIS A 8 -5.78 15.88 -12.99
C HIS A 8 -5.11 15.76 -11.62
N THR A 9 -3.78 15.86 -11.54
CA THR A 9 -3.03 15.74 -10.28
C THR A 9 -3.26 16.89 -9.31
N PHE A 10 -3.63 18.10 -9.77
CA PHE A 10 -3.91 19.23 -8.87
C PHE A 10 -5.15 19.01 -7.99
N ALA A 11 -6.11 18.18 -8.44
CA ALA A 11 -7.28 17.80 -7.65
C ALA A 11 -7.02 16.62 -6.71
N PHE A 12 -5.89 15.93 -6.87
CA PHE A 12 -5.50 14.78 -6.06
C PHE A 12 -4.53 15.24 -4.98
N ASP A 13 -5.06 15.51 -3.78
CA ASP A 13 -4.24 15.67 -2.58
C ASP A 13 -3.54 14.33 -2.27
N ASN A 14 -2.30 14.21 -2.75
CA ASN A 14 -1.47 13.02 -2.56
C ASN A 14 -0.62 13.10 -1.29
N SER A 15 -0.72 14.18 -0.50
CA SER A 15 0.05 14.37 0.73
C SER A 15 -0.23 13.29 1.78
N GLN A 16 -1.38 12.63 1.68
CA GLN A 16 -1.85 11.59 2.60
C GLN A 16 -1.70 10.17 2.01
N ILE A 17 -0.94 10.00 0.93
CA ILE A 17 -0.66 8.71 0.30
C ILE A 17 0.82 8.36 0.48
N GLY A 18 1.09 7.25 1.16
CA GLY A 18 2.42 6.67 1.32
C GLY A 18 2.68 5.61 0.28
N PHE A 19 3.88 5.60 -0.28
CA PHE A 19 4.32 4.60 -1.24
C PHE A 19 5.37 3.70 -0.61
N VAL A 20 5.10 2.40 -0.61
CA VAL A 20 6.04 1.40 -0.11
C VAL A 20 6.96 0.93 -1.24
N CYS A 21 8.24 0.75 -0.91
CA CYS A 21 9.25 0.31 -1.87
C CYS A 21 8.94 -1.10 -2.43
N PRO A 22 8.75 -1.25 -3.74
CA PRO A 22 8.45 -2.54 -4.37
C PRO A 22 9.54 -3.59 -4.17
N GLU A 23 10.80 -3.15 -4.17
CA GLU A 23 11.94 -4.04 -4.00
C GLU A 23 11.92 -4.66 -2.60
N ALA A 24 11.73 -3.83 -1.56
CA ALA A 24 11.64 -4.25 -0.16
C ALA A 24 10.47 -5.22 0.09
N MET A 25 9.40 -5.09 -0.70
CA MET A 25 8.19 -5.90 -0.60
C MET A 25 8.07 -7.00 -1.66
N SER A 26 9.11 -7.29 -2.42
CA SER A 26 9.06 -8.36 -3.42
C SER A 26 8.97 -9.75 -2.77
N SER A 27 8.27 -10.69 -3.42
CA SER A 27 8.11 -12.07 -2.92
C SER A 27 9.46 -12.75 -2.67
N SER A 28 10.44 -12.53 -3.56
CA SER A 28 11.79 -13.08 -3.41
C SER A 28 12.51 -12.54 -2.18
N ARG A 29 12.44 -11.23 -1.92
CA ARG A 29 13.07 -10.64 -0.72
C ARG A 29 12.37 -11.05 0.56
N ILE A 30 11.04 -11.09 0.57
CA ILE A 30 10.27 -11.53 1.74
C ILE A 30 10.58 -13.00 2.06
N LYS A 31 10.63 -13.88 1.05
CA LYS A 31 10.99 -15.29 1.24
C LYS A 31 12.43 -15.46 1.75
N ALA A 32 13.37 -14.63 1.27
CA ALA A 32 14.76 -14.68 1.70
C ALA A 32 14.96 -14.18 3.14
N ASN A 33 14.23 -13.14 3.56
CA ASN A 33 14.32 -12.58 4.91
C ASN A 33 13.00 -11.90 5.33
N PRO A 34 12.06 -12.66 5.92
CA PRO A 34 10.77 -12.13 6.37
C PRO A 34 10.91 -11.04 7.45
N GLN A 35 11.93 -11.17 8.31
CA GLN A 35 12.18 -10.23 9.40
C GLN A 35 12.59 -8.85 8.87
N ALA A 36 13.39 -8.79 7.80
CA ALA A 36 13.78 -7.53 7.18
C ALA A 36 12.57 -6.80 6.58
N ALA A 37 11.67 -7.50 5.90
CA ALA A 37 10.43 -6.92 5.38
C ALA A 37 9.52 -6.41 6.52
N SER A 38 9.37 -7.21 7.59
CA SER A 38 8.61 -6.80 8.78
C SER A 38 9.21 -5.56 9.45
N MET A 39 10.55 -5.52 9.62
CA MET A 39 11.24 -4.39 10.23
C MET A 39 11.12 -3.12 9.37
N TYR A 40 11.24 -3.26 8.05
CA TYR A 40 11.01 -2.16 7.12
C TYR A 40 9.60 -1.57 7.26
N LEU A 41 8.56 -2.41 7.23
CA LEU A 41 7.17 -1.95 7.42
C LEU A 41 6.96 -1.32 8.79
N LYS A 42 7.54 -1.87 9.86
CA LYS A 42 7.48 -1.27 11.20
C LYS A 42 8.07 0.13 11.22
N VAL A 43 9.22 0.35 10.57
CA VAL A 43 9.84 1.69 10.49
C VAL A 43 8.91 2.66 9.74
N VAL A 44 8.35 2.23 8.61
CA VAL A 44 7.40 3.03 7.83
C VAL A 44 6.17 3.42 8.66
N PHE A 45 5.52 2.46 9.32
CA PHE A 45 4.31 2.73 10.11
C PHE A 45 4.59 3.52 11.39
N ASN A 46 5.70 3.26 12.08
CA ASN A 46 6.08 4.02 13.27
C ASN A 46 6.29 5.51 12.95
N ALA A 47 6.81 5.84 11.77
CA ALA A 47 6.96 7.24 11.36
C ALA A 47 5.59 7.96 11.28
N GLU A 48 4.54 7.27 10.82
CA GLU A 48 3.19 7.83 10.76
C GLU A 48 2.54 7.92 12.14
N ILE A 49 2.78 6.96 13.04
CA ILE A 49 2.34 7.04 14.44
C ILE A 49 2.95 8.27 15.13
N GLU A 50 4.22 8.57 14.88
CA GLU A 50 4.87 9.76 15.44
C GLU A 50 4.35 11.07 14.85
N LYS A 51 3.93 11.09 13.59
CA LYS A 51 3.22 12.24 12.99
C LYS A 51 1.84 12.43 13.63
N GLU A 52 1.12 11.34 13.87
CA GLU A 52 -0.18 11.34 14.56
C GLU A 52 -0.10 11.94 15.96
N LYS A 53 0.88 11.50 16.77
CA LYS A 53 1.11 12.06 18.11
C LYS A 53 1.40 13.56 18.10
N LYS A 54 1.95 14.09 17.00
CA LYS A 54 2.27 15.51 16.83
C LYS A 54 1.13 16.32 16.22
N GLY A 55 0.02 15.68 15.85
CA GLY A 55 -1.11 16.33 15.20
C GLY A 55 -0.79 16.83 13.79
N ASP A 56 0.10 16.16 13.06
CA ASP A 56 0.46 16.54 11.69
C ASP A 56 -0.76 16.37 10.75
N PRO A 57 -1.22 17.42 10.04
CA PRO A 57 -2.36 17.31 9.12
C PRO A 57 -2.09 16.44 7.88
N ASN A 58 -0.82 16.12 7.61
CA ASN A 58 -0.35 15.34 6.46
C ASN A 58 -0.01 13.90 6.82
N ILE A 59 -0.65 13.34 7.85
CA ILE A 59 -0.55 11.91 8.16
C ILE A 59 -1.02 11.09 6.97
N THR A 60 -0.23 10.06 6.64
CA THR A 60 -0.60 9.09 5.62
C THR A 60 -1.88 8.37 6.01
N LYS A 61 -2.89 8.43 5.14
CA LYS A 61 -4.15 7.71 5.28
C LYS A 61 -4.15 6.41 4.49
N TRP A 62 -3.42 6.40 3.37
CA TRP A 62 -3.38 5.28 2.45
C TRP A 62 -1.94 4.85 2.19
N PHE A 63 -1.65 3.56 2.31
CA PHE A 63 -0.40 3.00 1.83
C PHE A 63 -0.62 2.18 0.57
N LEU A 64 0.11 2.52 -0.49
CA LEU A 64 0.20 1.73 -1.71
C LEU A 64 1.41 0.82 -1.61
N ILE A 65 1.18 -0.49 -1.65
CA ILE A 65 2.18 -1.53 -1.44
C ILE A 65 2.23 -2.43 -2.68
N PRO A 66 3.11 -2.15 -3.64
CA PRO A 66 3.34 -3.02 -4.77
C PRO A 66 4.03 -4.30 -4.31
N TYR A 67 3.44 -5.44 -4.65
CA TYR A 67 3.96 -6.78 -4.36
C TYR A 67 4.20 -7.52 -5.66
N HIS A 68 5.45 -7.92 -5.89
CA HIS A 68 5.83 -8.68 -7.08
C HIS A 68 5.97 -10.16 -6.74
N GLN A 69 5.18 -11.01 -7.41
CA GLN A 69 5.24 -12.46 -7.28
C GLN A 69 5.20 -13.10 -8.67
N GLU A 70 6.17 -13.97 -8.97
CA GLU A 70 6.11 -14.87 -10.14
C GLU A 70 5.81 -14.16 -11.47
N ASN A 71 6.49 -13.03 -11.72
CA ASN A 71 6.33 -12.15 -12.89
C ASN A 71 4.98 -11.41 -12.97
N HIS A 72 4.26 -11.32 -11.86
CA HIS A 72 2.99 -10.63 -11.76
C HIS A 72 3.03 -9.57 -10.65
N TRP A 73 2.32 -8.46 -10.87
CA TRP A 73 2.20 -7.36 -9.93
C TRP A 73 0.82 -7.33 -9.29
N ILE A 74 0.81 -7.34 -7.96
CA ILE A 74 -0.37 -7.16 -7.13
C ILE A 74 -0.19 -5.86 -6.36
N LEU A 75 -1.24 -5.05 -6.27
CA LEU A 75 -1.23 -3.84 -5.45
C LEU A 75 -2.08 -4.06 -4.19
N TYR A 76 -1.43 -4.04 -3.03
CA TYR A 76 -2.12 -3.94 -1.76
C TYR A 76 -2.30 -2.46 -1.40
N VAL A 77 -3.49 -2.10 -0.94
CA VAL A 77 -3.81 -0.76 -0.47
C VAL A 77 -4.28 -0.85 0.97
N LEU A 78 -3.51 -0.29 1.90
CA LEU A 78 -3.93 -0.19 3.31
C LEU A 78 -4.60 1.16 3.52
N ASP A 79 -5.80 1.17 4.09
CA ASP A 79 -6.50 2.36 4.58
C ASP A 79 -6.41 2.42 6.10
N LEU A 80 -5.50 3.25 6.62
CA LEU A 80 -5.25 3.36 8.06
C LEU A 80 -6.45 3.91 8.83
N ARG A 81 -7.32 4.67 8.17
CA ARG A 81 -8.51 5.25 8.83
C ARG A 81 -9.56 4.18 9.14
N ARG A 82 -9.61 3.14 8.32
CA ARG A 82 -10.59 2.05 8.41
C ARG A 82 -9.99 0.77 8.98
N GLY A 83 -8.66 0.71 9.11
CA GLY A 83 -7.96 -0.53 9.45
C GLY A 83 -8.16 -1.64 8.41
N CYS A 84 -8.39 -1.28 7.14
CA CYS A 84 -8.72 -2.24 6.08
C CYS A 84 -7.59 -2.36 5.05
N ALA A 85 -7.48 -3.54 4.44
CA ALA A 85 -6.62 -3.79 3.29
C ALA A 85 -7.46 -4.14 2.06
N TYR A 86 -7.16 -3.51 0.92
CA TYR A 86 -7.73 -3.83 -0.38
C TYR A 86 -6.66 -4.46 -1.26
N ILE A 87 -7.06 -5.43 -2.08
CA ILE A 87 -6.15 -6.14 -2.98
C ILE A 87 -6.62 -5.87 -4.41
N PHE A 88 -5.73 -5.30 -5.22
CA PHE A 88 -5.94 -5.07 -6.64
C PHE A 88 -5.02 -6.01 -7.41
N ASP A 89 -5.62 -7.00 -8.04
CA ASP A 89 -4.95 -8.00 -8.85
C ASP A 89 -5.62 -8.04 -10.23
N SER A 90 -4.87 -7.66 -11.25
CA SER A 90 -5.37 -7.59 -12.63
C SER A 90 -5.47 -8.96 -13.32
N ALA A 91 -4.85 -10.00 -12.78
CA ALA A 91 -4.96 -11.36 -13.30
C ALA A 91 -6.19 -12.11 -12.75
N ILE A 92 -6.77 -11.63 -11.65
CA ILE A 92 -8.05 -12.12 -11.16
C ILE A 92 -9.14 -11.56 -12.07
N GLY A 93 -9.60 -12.37 -13.03
CA GLY A 93 -10.68 -12.01 -13.94
C GLY A 93 -11.95 -11.53 -13.19
N SER A 94 -12.80 -10.77 -13.88
CA SER A 94 -14.00 -10.07 -13.38
C SER A 94 -15.09 -10.93 -12.73
N ASN A 95 -14.86 -12.22 -12.48
CA ASN A 95 -15.83 -13.18 -11.95
C ASN A 95 -15.79 -13.33 -10.42
N ARG A 96 -15.62 -12.23 -9.69
CA ARG A 96 -15.84 -12.21 -8.23
C ARG A 96 -16.88 -11.16 -7.85
N GLU A 97 -18.13 -11.51 -8.10
CA GLU A 97 -19.13 -11.36 -7.03
C GLU A 97 -18.63 -12.21 -5.84
N ASN A 98 -18.55 -11.64 -4.62
CA ASN A 98 -18.31 -12.36 -3.34
C ASN A 98 -16.88 -12.58 -2.80
N SER A 99 -15.96 -11.62 -2.88
CA SER A 99 -14.87 -11.57 -1.86
C SER A 99 -14.36 -10.16 -1.62
N ALA A 100 -15.27 -9.26 -1.26
CA ALA A 100 -14.92 -8.11 -0.45
C ALA A 100 -14.94 -8.54 1.02
N TRP A 101 -13.99 -8.02 1.81
CA TRP A 101 -13.93 -8.04 3.28
C TRP A 101 -13.34 -9.31 3.92
N GLY A 102 -12.01 -9.41 3.91
CA GLY A 102 -11.31 -10.03 5.02
C GLY A 102 -11.13 -8.99 6.12
N TYR A 103 -11.99 -8.99 7.14
CA TYR A 103 -11.66 -8.40 8.44
C TYR A 103 -10.58 -9.29 9.06
N VAL A 104 -9.49 -8.69 9.53
CA VAL A 104 -8.57 -9.35 10.46
C VAL A 104 -8.90 -8.76 11.83
N GLU A 105 -9.52 -9.57 12.69
CA GLU A 105 -9.64 -9.29 14.13
C GLU A 105 -8.28 -9.27 14.82
#